data_AF-A0A7C0X8N1-F1
#
_entry.id   AF-A0A7C0X8N1-F1
#
_cell.length_a   1.000
_cell.length_b   1.000
_cell.length_c   1.000
_cell.angle_alpha   90.00
_cell.angle_beta   90.00
_cell.angle_gamma   90.00
#
_symmetry.space_group_name_H-M   'P 1'
#
loop_
_entity.id
_entity.type
_entity.pdbx_description
1 polymer ?
#
loop_
_entity_poly.entity_id
_entity_poly.type
_entity_poly.pdbx_seq_one_letter_code
_entity_poly.pdbx_strand_id
1 'polypeptide(L)'
;MVSYIIRRLLLLPLILFGVSLIIFGMLELLGPDKLVSVYIRGPESEKVAGAAERIIKKYGLDQPLPVKYAKWVGNILKGDLGWSLVGKQPVLNAILSRFPYTLELALWAIVPVVFVGIWLGVVSAIHHNRFLDHFLRVFAIVGWSFPDFVFGLFMILIFYSKLGWFPPGYLSYESEEIVRSAEFMKITGLVTIDSLINGRFDVFLDALRHLIAPVITLA
;
A
#
# COMPACT_ATOMS: atom_id res chain seq x y z
N MET A 1 25.12 -8.33 12.19
CA MET A 1 23.67 -8.35 11.88
C MET A 1 22.81 -7.73 12.97
N VAL A 2 22.87 -8.18 14.24
CA VAL A 2 22.05 -7.61 15.33
C VAL A 2 22.28 -6.10 15.55
N SER A 3 23.54 -5.64 15.62
CA SER A 3 23.85 -4.21 15.72
C SER A 3 23.28 -3.37 14.56
N TYR A 4 23.27 -3.92 13.34
CA TYR A 4 22.67 -3.27 12.18
C TYR A 4 21.14 -3.18 12.28
N ILE A 5 20.50 -4.26 12.70
CA ILE A 5 19.04 -4.31 12.92
C ILE A 5 18.65 -3.29 13.99
N ILE A 6 19.34 -3.28 15.13
CA ILE A 6 19.09 -2.32 16.21
C ILE A 6 19.27 -0.88 15.70
N ARG A 7 20.35 -0.59 14.98
CA ARG A 7 20.58 0.73 14.40
C ARG A 7 19.44 1.16 13.47
N ARG A 8 18.96 0.26 12.60
CA ARG A 8 17.80 0.55 11.73
C ARG A 8 16.53 0.78 12.55
N LEU A 9 16.25 -0.06 13.53
CA LEU A 9 15.06 0.08 14.39
C LEU A 9 15.08 1.39 15.18
N LEU A 10 16.24 1.84 15.63
CA LEU A 10 16.40 3.14 16.31
C LEU A 10 16.24 4.34 15.36
N LEU A 11 16.52 4.18 14.06
CA LEU A 11 16.29 5.22 13.06
C LEU A 11 14.80 5.33 12.66
N LEU A 12 14.01 4.26 12.79
CA LEU A 12 12.61 4.25 12.38
C LEU A 12 11.77 5.35 13.07
N PRO A 13 11.81 5.54 14.40
CA PRO A 13 11.08 6.63 15.05
C PRO A 13 11.46 8.02 14.51
N LEU A 14 12.74 8.25 14.22
CA LEU A 14 13.22 9.53 13.69
C LEU A 14 12.68 9.77 12.26
N ILE A 15 12.71 8.73 11.41
CA ILE A 15 12.17 8.80 10.06
C ILE A 15 10.66 9.02 10.09
N LEU A 16 9.93 8.24 10.90
CA LEU A 16 8.49 8.37 11.05
C LEU A 16 8.11 9.76 11.56
N PHE A 17 8.84 10.28 12.54
CA PHE A 17 8.66 11.63 13.06
C PHE A 17 8.90 12.71 11.98
N GLY A 18 9.97 12.58 11.20
CA GLY A 18 10.27 13.52 10.12
C GLY A 18 9.20 13.51 9.03
N VAL A 19 8.80 12.32 8.57
CA VAL A 19 7.75 12.15 7.56
C VAL A 19 6.39 12.64 8.09
N SER A 20 6.03 12.31 9.33
CA SER A 20 4.78 12.78 9.92
C SER A 20 4.76 14.30 10.08
N LEU A 21 5.88 14.93 10.46
CA LEU A 21 5.97 16.39 10.55
C LEU A 21 5.73 17.04 9.18
N ILE A 22 6.33 16.51 8.11
CA ILE A 22 6.16 17.01 6.75
C ILE A 22 4.70 16.86 6.30
N ILE A 23 4.14 15.66 6.41
CA ILE A 23 2.74 15.40 5.99
C ILE A 23 1.77 16.23 6.82
N PHE A 24 1.96 16.30 8.14
CA PHE A 24 1.12 17.10 9.03
C PHE A 24 1.21 18.58 8.66
N GLY A 25 2.42 19.11 8.44
CA GLY A 25 2.62 20.48 7.98
C GLY A 25 1.94 20.77 6.64
N MET A 26 2.03 19.86 5.67
CA MET A 26 1.34 19.98 4.38
C MET A 26 -0.19 20.00 4.53
N LEU A 27 -0.75 19.17 5.42
CA LEU A 27 -2.18 19.15 5.68
C LEU A 27 -2.65 20.41 6.40
N GLU A 28 -1.84 20.96 7.30
CA GLU A 28 -2.15 22.21 8.01
C GLU A 28 -2.23 23.42 7.08
N LEU A 29 -1.55 23.41 5.94
CA LEU A 29 -1.67 24.45 4.90
C LEU A 29 -3.08 24.52 4.30
N LEU A 30 -3.91 23.48 4.42
CA LEU A 30 -5.29 23.49 3.96
C LEU A 30 -6.19 24.42 4.80
N GLY A 31 -5.76 24.75 6.01
CA GLY A 31 -6.49 25.59 6.96
C GLY A 31 -7.60 24.85 7.72
N PRO A 32 -8.10 25.43 8.84
CA PRO A 32 -9.07 24.79 9.72
C PRO A 32 -10.36 24.37 9.02
N ASP A 33 -10.88 25.19 8.10
CA ASP A 33 -12.16 24.96 7.42
C ASP A 33 -12.15 23.69 6.57
N LYS A 34 -11.02 23.40 5.91
CA LYS A 34 -10.84 22.17 5.12
C LYS A 34 -10.61 20.97 6.03
N LEU A 35 -9.85 21.12 7.12
CA LEU A 35 -9.62 20.04 8.08
C LEU A 35 -10.91 19.61 8.80
N VAL A 36 -11.82 20.55 9.07
CA VAL A 36 -13.13 20.30 9.65
C VAL A 36 -14.01 19.42 8.77
N SER A 37 -13.86 19.49 7.45
CA SER A 37 -14.63 18.67 6.51
C SER A 37 -14.43 17.16 6.72
N VAL A 38 -13.35 16.75 7.40
CA VAL A 38 -13.10 15.35 7.82
C VAL A 38 -14.13 14.88 8.85
N TYR A 39 -14.66 15.80 9.66
CA TYR A 39 -15.51 15.52 10.81
C TYR A 39 -17.00 15.85 10.54
N ILE A 40 -17.30 16.71 9.57
CA ILE A 40 -18.67 17.03 9.14
C ILE A 40 -19.12 15.94 8.15
N ARG A 41 -20.13 15.16 8.55
CA ARG A 41 -20.62 13.99 7.81
C ARG A 41 -21.95 14.30 7.12
N GLY A 42 -21.91 14.49 5.80
CA GLY A 42 -23.11 14.57 4.95
C GLY A 42 -23.93 15.87 5.09
N PRO A 43 -24.89 16.09 4.18
CA PRO A 43 -25.62 17.36 4.03
C PRO A 43 -26.48 17.75 5.23
N GLU A 44 -26.71 16.84 6.19
CA GLU A 44 -27.43 17.16 7.44
C GLU A 44 -26.55 17.89 8.45
N SER A 45 -25.23 17.65 8.46
CA SER A 45 -24.31 18.29 9.41
C SER A 45 -23.82 19.67 8.94
N GLU A 46 -23.92 19.97 7.64
CA GLU A 46 -23.81 21.33 7.09
C GLU A 46 -25.00 22.22 7.45
N LYS A 47 -26.19 21.65 7.65
CA LYS A 47 -27.42 22.40 7.96
C LYS A 47 -27.47 22.94 9.39
N VAL A 48 -26.60 22.46 10.28
CA VAL A 48 -26.56 22.92 11.67
C VAL A 48 -25.62 24.12 11.77
N ALA A 49 -26.19 25.32 11.89
CA ALA A 49 -25.43 26.55 12.11
C ALA A 49 -24.41 26.39 13.27
N GLY A 50 -23.15 26.72 12.99
CA GLY A 50 -22.04 26.63 13.96
C GLY A 50 -21.53 25.21 14.26
N ALA A 51 -21.92 24.18 13.50
CA ALA A 51 -21.33 22.83 13.65
C ALA A 51 -19.83 22.81 13.35
N ALA A 52 -19.39 23.58 12.34
CA ALA A 52 -17.98 23.75 12.02
C ALA A 52 -17.19 24.35 13.19
N GLU A 53 -17.58 25.53 13.72
CA GLU A 53 -16.93 26.12 14.91
C GLU A 53 -16.86 25.17 16.11
N ARG A 54 -17.93 24.42 16.38
CA ARG A 54 -17.93 23.46 17.50
C ARG A 54 -16.91 22.36 17.30
N ILE A 55 -16.75 21.86 16.08
CA ILE A 55 -15.76 20.85 15.72
C ILE A 55 -14.35 21.44 15.77
N ILE A 56 -14.14 22.65 15.23
CA ILE A 56 -12.85 23.37 15.31
C ILE A 56 -12.38 23.42 16.75
N LYS A 57 -13.22 23.92 17.66
CA LYS A 57 -12.88 24.03 19.08
C LYS A 57 -12.72 22.68 19.77
N LYS A 58 -13.58 21.70 19.47
CA LYS A 58 -13.53 20.35 20.07
C LYS A 58 -12.23 19.62 19.71
N TYR A 59 -11.84 19.67 18.44
CA TYR A 59 -10.62 19.03 17.96
C TYR A 59 -9.39 19.93 18.14
N GLY A 60 -9.57 21.22 18.44
CA GLY A 60 -8.50 22.19 18.62
C GLY A 60 -7.81 22.53 17.31
N LEU A 61 -8.57 22.58 16.20
CA LEU A 61 -8.03 22.81 14.85
C LEU A 61 -7.53 24.26 14.67
N ASP A 62 -7.95 25.16 15.56
CA ASP A 62 -7.52 26.55 15.73
C ASP A 62 -6.28 26.73 16.63
N GLN A 63 -5.79 25.66 17.26
CA GLN A 63 -4.64 25.75 18.16
C GLN A 63 -3.31 25.92 17.40
N PRO A 64 -2.25 26.41 18.06
CA PRO A 64 -0.92 26.46 17.47
C PRO A 64 -0.45 25.09 16.99
N LEU A 65 0.26 25.06 15.86
CA LEU A 65 0.69 23.83 15.19
C LEU A 65 1.41 22.81 16.11
N PRO A 66 2.33 23.21 17.01
CA PRO A 66 2.95 22.26 17.94
C PRO A 66 1.95 21.58 18.88
N VAL A 67 0.91 22.29 19.33
CA VAL A 67 -0.12 21.76 20.22
C VAL A 67 -1.00 20.76 19.47
N LYS A 68 -1.40 21.09 18.24
CA LYS A 68 -2.17 20.19 17.37
C LYS A 68 -1.42 18.90 17.07
N TYR A 69 -0.13 19.01 16.74
CA TYR A 69 0.71 17.85 16.48
C TYR A 69 0.88 16.97 17.71
N ALA A 70 1.18 17.56 18.88
CA ALA A 70 1.31 16.80 20.13
C ALA A 70 0.02 16.07 20.50
N LYS A 71 -1.14 16.73 20.33
CA LYS A 71 -2.46 16.12 20.56
C LYS A 71 -2.74 14.98 19.59
N TRP A 72 -2.44 15.17 18.30
CA TRP A 72 -2.59 14.13 17.27
C TRP A 72 -1.69 12.91 17.56
N VAL A 73 -0.41 13.10 17.86
CA VAL A 73 0.50 12.02 18.25
C VAL A 73 -0.01 11.32 19.52
N GLY A 74 -0.47 12.09 20.51
CA GLY A 74 -1.05 11.54 21.74
C GLY A 74 -2.27 10.65 21.52
N ASN A 75 -3.10 10.96 20.51
CA ASN A 75 -4.23 10.10 20.12
C ASN A 75 -3.75 8.83 19.40
N ILE A 76 -2.77 8.94 18.51
CA ILE A 76 -2.18 7.79 17.81
C ILE A 76 -1.59 6.79 18.80
N LEU A 77 -0.86 7.27 19.81
CA LEU A 77 -0.27 6.41 20.85
C LEU A 77 -1.32 5.69 21.70
N LYS A 78 -2.56 6.18 21.73
CA LYS A 78 -3.71 5.53 22.37
C LYS A 78 -4.48 4.59 21.43
N GLY A 79 -4.03 4.43 20.19
CA GLY A 79 -4.67 3.62 19.16
C GLY A 79 -5.73 4.36 18.33
N ASP A 80 -5.94 5.65 18.56
CA ASP A 80 -6.86 6.47 17.78
C ASP A 80 -6.12 7.12 16.59
N LEU A 81 -6.13 6.42 15.46
CA LEU A 81 -5.60 6.89 14.17
C LEU A 81 -6.57 7.87 13.44
N GLY A 82 -7.75 8.12 14.01
CA GLY A 82 -8.77 8.97 13.41
C GLY A 82 -9.60 8.28 12.32
N TRP A 83 -10.18 9.12 11.45
CA TRP A 83 -11.17 8.71 10.44
C TRP A 83 -10.66 8.94 9.01
N SER A 84 -10.88 7.97 8.13
CA SER A 84 -10.55 8.09 6.71
C SER A 84 -11.73 8.69 5.93
N LEU A 85 -11.51 9.81 5.25
CA LEU A 85 -12.49 10.40 4.33
C LEU A 85 -12.75 9.51 3.11
N VAL A 86 -11.68 8.97 2.53
CA VAL A 86 -11.74 8.11 1.34
C VAL A 86 -12.37 6.77 1.68
N GLY A 87 -11.91 6.15 2.77
CA GLY A 87 -12.39 4.85 3.21
C GLY A 87 -13.74 4.88 3.92
N LYS A 88 -14.24 6.05 4.31
CA LYS A 88 -15.47 6.26 5.11
C LYS A 88 -15.54 5.33 6.34
N GLN A 89 -14.41 5.11 7.00
CA GLN A 89 -14.28 4.22 8.16
C GLN A 89 -13.08 4.64 9.03
N PRO A 90 -12.91 4.09 10.25
CA PRO A 90 -11.72 4.34 11.06
C PRO A 90 -10.45 3.95 10.30
N VAL A 91 -9.38 4.76 10.44
CA VAL A 91 -8.12 4.55 9.69
C VAL A 91 -7.52 3.16 9.97
N LEU A 92 -7.58 2.70 11.23
CA LEU A 92 -7.09 1.37 11.60
C LEU A 92 -7.79 0.27 10.80
N ASN A 93 -9.12 0.32 10.69
CA ASN A 93 -9.90 -0.67 9.91
C ASN A 93 -9.57 -0.59 8.42
N ALA A 94 -9.38 0.62 7.90
CA ALA A 94 -8.97 0.83 6.50
C ALA A 94 -7.59 0.23 6.19
N ILE A 95 -6.66 0.28 7.15
CA ILE A 95 -5.32 -0.34 7.03
C ILE A 95 -5.46 -1.86 7.13
N LEU A 96 -6.11 -2.38 8.19
CA LEU A 96 -6.23 -3.82 8.43
C LEU A 96 -6.98 -4.56 7.31
N SER A 97 -7.96 -3.92 6.68
CA SER A 97 -8.69 -4.51 5.53
C SER A 97 -7.87 -4.57 4.24
N ARG A 98 -6.80 -3.77 4.11
CA ARG A 98 -5.94 -3.71 2.91
C ARG A 98 -4.59 -4.39 3.11
N PHE A 99 -4.11 -4.44 4.35
CA PHE A 99 -2.80 -4.96 4.70
C PHE A 99 -2.54 -6.38 4.17
N PRO A 100 -3.48 -7.35 4.23
CA PRO A 100 -3.25 -8.68 3.68
C PRO A 100 -2.92 -8.67 2.19
N TYR A 101 -3.65 -7.88 1.38
CA TYR A 101 -3.37 -7.80 -0.06
C TYR A 101 -1.99 -7.21 -0.36
N THR A 102 -1.55 -6.20 0.40
CA THR A 102 -0.20 -5.64 0.26
C THR A 102 0.87 -6.64 0.68
N LEU A 103 0.63 -7.37 1.77
CA LEU A 103 1.54 -8.41 2.25
C LEU A 103 1.65 -9.54 1.23
N GLU A 104 0.53 -10.00 0.69
CA GLU A 104 0.46 -11.03 -0.35
C GLU A 104 1.26 -10.61 -1.59
N LEU A 105 1.02 -9.41 -2.11
CA LEU A 105 1.75 -8.87 -3.25
C LEU A 105 3.25 -8.81 -2.98
N ALA A 106 3.67 -8.34 -1.80
CA ALA A 106 5.07 -8.25 -1.42
C ALA A 106 5.73 -9.64 -1.32
N LEU A 107 5.05 -10.63 -0.75
CA LEU A 107 5.55 -12.00 -0.63
C LEU A 107 5.77 -12.62 -2.00
N TRP A 108 4.83 -12.44 -2.93
CA TRP A 108 4.96 -12.95 -4.30
C TRP A 108 6.00 -12.17 -5.12
N ALA A 109 6.16 -10.86 -4.90
CA ALA A 109 7.18 -10.06 -5.57
C ALA A 109 8.61 -10.42 -5.17
N ILE A 110 8.84 -10.83 -3.92
CA ILE A 110 10.17 -11.25 -3.45
C ILE A 110 10.71 -12.43 -4.24
N VAL A 111 9.85 -13.34 -4.72
CA VAL A 111 10.27 -14.55 -5.43
C VAL A 111 11.08 -14.20 -6.69
N PRO A 112 10.54 -13.53 -7.73
CA PRO A 112 11.33 -13.16 -8.90
C PRO A 112 12.50 -12.23 -8.56
N VAL A 113 12.34 -11.28 -7.63
CA VAL A 113 13.43 -10.38 -7.22
C VAL A 113 14.65 -11.16 -6.73
N VAL A 114 14.44 -12.13 -5.85
CA VAL A 114 15.53 -12.92 -5.28
C VAL A 114 16.06 -13.90 -6.33
N PHE A 115 15.20 -14.71 -6.95
CA PHE A 115 15.68 -15.77 -7.83
C PHE A 115 16.26 -15.23 -9.15
N VAL A 116 15.53 -14.34 -9.83
CA VAL A 116 15.96 -13.78 -11.11
C VAL A 116 17.05 -12.73 -10.89
N GLY A 117 16.90 -11.85 -9.89
CA GLY A 117 17.89 -10.81 -9.61
C GLY A 117 19.25 -11.39 -9.22
N ILE A 118 19.29 -12.39 -8.33
CA ILE A 118 20.54 -13.08 -7.99
C ILE A 118 21.10 -13.81 -9.20
N TRP A 119 20.27 -14.53 -9.97
CA TRP A 119 20.73 -15.27 -11.14
C TRP A 119 21.36 -14.34 -12.19
N LEU A 120 20.68 -13.25 -12.57
CA LEU A 120 21.22 -12.26 -13.50
C LEU A 120 22.49 -11.59 -12.94
N GLY A 121 22.53 -11.28 -11.65
CA GLY A 121 23.71 -10.74 -10.99
C GLY A 121 24.92 -11.69 -11.06
N VAL A 122 24.71 -12.98 -10.80
CA VAL A 122 25.76 -14.01 -10.91
C VAL A 122 26.22 -14.17 -12.36
N VAL A 123 25.29 -14.21 -13.32
CA VAL A 123 25.64 -14.28 -14.76
C VAL A 123 26.48 -13.07 -15.19
N SER A 124 26.10 -11.87 -14.77
CA SER A 124 26.86 -10.63 -15.01
C SER A 124 28.27 -10.71 -14.42
N ALA A 125 28.39 -11.21 -13.19
CA ALA A 125 29.66 -11.35 -12.49
C ALA A 125 30.60 -12.38 -13.14
N ILE A 126 30.08 -13.53 -13.60
CA ILE A 126 30.88 -14.54 -14.31
C ILE A 126 31.36 -14.03 -15.67
N HIS A 127 30.54 -13.23 -16.35
CA HIS A 127 30.87 -12.63 -17.66
C HIS A 127 31.49 -11.25 -17.55
N HIS A 128 32.23 -10.99 -16.46
CA HIS A 128 32.77 -9.67 -16.15
C HIS A 128 33.48 -9.02 -17.36
N ASN A 129 33.10 -7.77 -17.65
CA ASN A 129 33.59 -6.97 -18.78
C ASN A 129 33.35 -7.57 -20.18
N ARG A 130 32.47 -8.55 -20.31
CA ARG A 130 31.98 -9.04 -21.61
C ARG A 130 30.70 -8.30 -22.02
N PHE A 131 30.29 -8.50 -23.26
CA PHE A 131 29.06 -7.91 -23.80
C PHE A 131 27.84 -8.23 -22.93
N LEU A 132 27.70 -9.48 -22.47
CA LEU A 132 26.57 -9.91 -21.65
C LEU A 132 26.46 -9.14 -20.33
N ASP A 133 27.59 -8.91 -19.66
CA ASP A 133 27.66 -8.13 -18.42
C ASP A 133 27.28 -6.65 -18.65
N HIS A 134 27.76 -6.04 -19.73
CA HIS A 134 27.35 -4.67 -20.10
C HIS A 134 25.86 -4.58 -20.41
N PHE A 135 25.32 -5.54 -21.19
CA PHE A 135 23.91 -5.59 -21.52
C PHE A 135 23.04 -5.73 -20.26
N LEU A 136 23.35 -6.68 -19.38
CA LEU A 136 22.60 -6.91 -18.15
C LEU A 136 22.65 -5.70 -17.21
N ARG A 137 23.79 -5.02 -17.10
CA ARG A 137 23.89 -3.76 -16.34
C ARG A 137 23.03 -2.64 -16.92
N VAL A 138 23.09 -2.42 -18.23
CA VAL A 138 22.25 -1.42 -18.90
C VAL A 138 20.77 -1.75 -18.72
N PHE A 139 20.39 -3.02 -18.94
CA PHE A 139 19.04 -3.49 -18.73
C PHE A 139 18.54 -3.24 -17.30
N ALA A 140 19.36 -3.57 -16.29
CA ALA A 140 19.03 -3.34 -14.88
C ALA A 140 18.88 -1.84 -14.56
N ILE A 141 19.77 -0.99 -15.08
CA ILE A 141 19.68 0.47 -14.88
C ILE A 141 18.41 1.03 -15.52
N VAL A 142 18.09 0.61 -16.75
CA VAL A 142 16.88 1.06 -17.46
C VAL A 142 15.63 0.62 -16.73
N GLY A 143 15.56 -0.65 -16.31
CA GLY A 143 14.44 -1.18 -15.53
C GLY A 143 14.25 -0.41 -14.22
N TRP A 144 15.32 -0.21 -13.47
CA TRP A 144 15.26 0.49 -12.17
C TRP A 144 14.97 1.99 -12.28
N SER A 145 15.34 2.62 -13.41
CA SER A 145 15.05 4.04 -13.66
C SER A 145 13.63 4.28 -14.19
N PHE A 146 12.93 3.21 -14.58
CA PHE A 146 11.60 3.31 -15.17
C PHE A 146 10.56 3.50 -14.05
N PRO A 147 9.67 4.51 -14.14
CA PRO A 147 8.68 4.71 -13.07
C PRO A 147 7.68 3.54 -13.00
N ASP A 148 7.52 2.94 -11.81
CA ASP A 148 6.65 1.78 -11.58
C ASP A 148 5.21 2.01 -12.10
N PHE A 149 4.67 3.21 -11.90
CA PHE A 149 3.31 3.53 -12.36
C PHE A 149 3.19 3.52 -13.88
N VAL A 150 4.23 3.95 -14.61
CA VAL A 150 4.26 3.92 -16.08
C VAL A 150 4.37 2.48 -16.54
N PHE A 151 5.22 1.69 -15.89
CA PHE A 151 5.37 0.28 -16.24
C PHE A 151 4.08 -0.50 -16.00
N GLY A 152 3.41 -0.26 -14.86
CA GLY A 152 2.10 -0.81 -14.57
C GLY A 152 1.05 -0.45 -15.63
N LEU A 153 1.07 0.78 -16.15
CA LEU A 153 0.19 1.18 -17.26
C LEU A 153 0.49 0.39 -18.54
N PHE A 154 1.77 0.16 -18.87
CA PHE A 154 2.14 -0.71 -19.99
C PHE A 154 1.69 -2.15 -19.76
N MET A 155 1.81 -2.66 -18.54
CA MET A 155 1.33 -4.00 -18.20
C MET A 155 -0.16 -4.14 -18.45
N ILE A 156 -0.96 -3.16 -18.02
CA ILE A 156 -2.41 -3.13 -18.28
C ILE A 156 -2.70 -2.99 -19.78
N LEU A 157 -2.02 -2.09 -20.50
CA LEU A 157 -2.29 -1.86 -21.91
C LEU A 157 -1.97 -3.09 -22.78
N ILE A 158 -0.82 -3.72 -22.53
CA ILE A 158 -0.31 -4.82 -23.36
C ILE A 158 -0.94 -6.13 -22.92
N PHE A 159 -0.79 -6.51 -21.65
CA PHE A 159 -1.15 -7.84 -21.18
C PHE A 159 -2.61 -7.99 -20.83
N TYR A 160 -3.26 -6.94 -20.33
CA TYR A 160 -4.70 -6.98 -20.13
C TYR A 160 -5.45 -6.60 -21.42
N SER A 161 -5.25 -5.38 -21.94
CA SER A 161 -6.12 -4.85 -22.99
C SER A 161 -5.89 -5.45 -24.38
N LYS A 162 -4.64 -5.74 -24.78
CA LYS A 162 -4.36 -6.31 -26.11
C LYS A 162 -4.28 -7.83 -26.11
N LEU A 163 -3.56 -8.41 -25.16
CA LEU A 163 -3.25 -9.85 -25.17
C LEU A 163 -4.21 -10.70 -24.33
N GLY A 164 -4.88 -10.12 -23.33
CA GLY A 164 -5.77 -10.85 -22.42
C GLY A 164 -5.05 -11.91 -21.56
N TRP A 165 -3.73 -11.79 -21.37
CA TRP A 165 -2.93 -12.74 -20.60
C TRP A 165 -3.21 -12.61 -19.11
N PHE A 166 -3.17 -11.39 -18.58
CA PHE A 166 -3.36 -11.10 -17.16
C PHE A 166 -4.55 -10.17 -16.96
N PRO A 167 -5.59 -10.59 -16.22
CA PRO A 167 -6.71 -9.73 -15.86
C PRO A 167 -6.31 -8.68 -14.81
N PRO A 168 -7.03 -7.53 -14.74
CA PRO A 168 -6.77 -6.47 -13.79
C PRO A 168 -7.52 -6.72 -12.50
N GLY A 169 -7.20 -5.95 -11.47
CA GLY A 169 -7.82 -6.14 -10.15
C GLY A 169 -7.16 -7.30 -9.40
N TYR A 170 -7.85 -7.79 -8.38
CA TYR A 170 -7.28 -8.77 -7.44
C TYR A 170 -7.82 -10.20 -7.63
N LEU A 171 -9.02 -10.34 -8.20
CA LEU A 171 -9.71 -11.58 -8.50
C LEU A 171 -10.71 -11.35 -9.64
N SER A 172 -11.09 -12.42 -10.33
CA SER A 172 -12.25 -12.43 -11.22
C SER A 172 -13.55 -12.32 -10.41
N TYR A 173 -14.62 -11.84 -11.04
CA TYR A 173 -15.92 -11.68 -10.38
C TYR A 173 -16.43 -12.97 -9.73
N GLU A 174 -16.29 -14.11 -10.41
CA GLU A 174 -16.69 -15.43 -9.91
C GLU A 174 -15.90 -15.82 -8.65
N SER A 175 -14.57 -15.67 -8.70
CA SER A 175 -13.69 -15.96 -7.57
C SER A 175 -13.92 -15.01 -6.40
N GLU A 176 -14.20 -13.74 -6.68
CA GLU A 176 -14.56 -12.74 -5.66
C GLU A 176 -15.88 -13.11 -4.95
N GLU A 177 -16.89 -13.59 -5.69
CA GLU A 177 -18.15 -14.03 -5.09
C GLU A 177 -17.94 -15.22 -4.15
N ILE A 178 -17.12 -16.20 -4.57
CA ILE A 178 -16.74 -17.34 -3.73
C ILE A 178 -16.03 -16.86 -2.46
N VAL A 179 -15.03 -15.98 -2.58
CA VAL A 179 -14.28 -15.46 -1.43
C VAL A 179 -15.14 -14.60 -0.50
N ARG A 180 -16.24 -14.01 -1.00
CA ARG A 180 -17.20 -13.26 -0.19
C ARG A 180 -18.32 -14.14 0.40
N SER A 181 -18.45 -15.38 -0.04
CA SER A 181 -19.46 -16.31 0.47
C SER A 181 -19.22 -16.65 1.95
N ALA A 182 -20.29 -17.06 2.63
CA ALA A 182 -20.20 -17.49 4.03
C ALA A 182 -19.44 -18.82 4.21
N GLU A 183 -19.29 -19.60 3.14
CA GLU A 183 -18.59 -20.89 3.15
C GLU A 183 -17.07 -20.73 3.09
N PHE A 184 -16.57 -19.60 2.58
CA PHE A 184 -15.14 -19.37 2.43
C PHE A 184 -14.51 -18.86 3.74
N MET A 185 -13.59 -19.64 4.29
CA MET A 185 -12.89 -19.30 5.52
C MET A 185 -11.71 -18.37 5.25
N LYS A 186 -11.75 -17.15 5.82
CA LYS A 186 -10.65 -16.17 5.78
C LYS A 186 -9.83 -16.26 7.06
N ILE A 187 -8.74 -17.04 7.03
CA ILE A 187 -7.90 -17.25 8.20
C ILE A 187 -6.75 -16.25 8.21
N THR A 188 -6.02 -16.15 7.10
CA THR A 188 -4.84 -15.29 6.95
C THR A 188 -5.18 -13.94 6.32
N GLY A 189 -6.25 -13.89 5.54
CA GLY A 189 -6.59 -12.75 4.68
C GLY A 189 -5.80 -12.70 3.37
N LEU A 190 -4.84 -13.61 3.17
CA LEU A 190 -4.10 -13.77 1.93
C LEU A 190 -4.88 -14.71 1.02
N VAL A 191 -5.33 -14.24 -0.13
CA VAL A 191 -6.28 -14.97 -0.98
C VAL A 191 -5.67 -16.28 -1.50
N THR A 192 -4.40 -16.25 -1.88
CA THR A 192 -3.64 -17.42 -2.34
C THR A 192 -3.47 -18.48 -1.25
N ILE A 193 -3.30 -18.10 0.02
CA ILE A 193 -3.18 -19.06 1.11
C ILE A 193 -4.55 -19.57 1.52
N ASP A 194 -5.50 -18.67 1.73
CA ASP A 194 -6.85 -19.02 2.19
C ASP A 194 -7.57 -19.89 1.12
N SER A 195 -7.36 -19.65 -0.17
CA SER A 195 -7.92 -20.50 -1.24
C SER A 195 -7.41 -21.94 -1.18
N LEU A 196 -6.12 -22.16 -0.91
CA LEU A 196 -5.55 -23.50 -0.72
C LEU A 196 -6.12 -24.18 0.53
N ILE A 197 -6.28 -23.44 1.63
CA ILE A 197 -6.88 -23.97 2.87
C ILE A 197 -8.34 -24.40 2.63
N ASN A 198 -9.10 -23.63 1.85
CA ASN A 198 -10.47 -23.96 1.48
C ASN A 198 -10.57 -25.04 0.38
N GLY A 199 -9.45 -25.58 -0.12
CA GLY A 199 -9.44 -26.56 -1.21
C GLY A 199 -9.87 -25.99 -2.57
N ARG A 200 -9.90 -24.66 -2.73
CA ARG A 200 -10.34 -23.94 -3.93
C ARG A 200 -9.16 -23.61 -4.83
N PHE A 201 -8.68 -24.62 -5.56
CA PHE A 201 -7.56 -24.46 -6.48
C PHE A 201 -7.88 -23.54 -7.68
N ASP A 202 -9.15 -23.46 -8.04
CA ASP A 202 -9.69 -22.51 -9.01
C ASP A 202 -9.44 -21.05 -8.58
N VAL A 203 -9.82 -20.71 -7.34
CA VAL A 203 -9.59 -19.36 -6.77
C VAL A 203 -8.10 -19.08 -6.60
N PHE A 204 -7.31 -20.09 -6.22
CA PHE A 204 -5.86 -19.96 -6.11
C PHE A 204 -5.20 -19.58 -7.44
N LEU A 205 -5.51 -20.32 -8.51
CA LEU A 205 -4.97 -20.05 -9.84
C LEU A 205 -5.44 -18.71 -10.38
N ASP A 206 -6.69 -18.34 -10.12
CA ASP A 206 -7.23 -17.03 -10.46
C ASP A 206 -6.45 -15.90 -9.76
N ALA A 207 -6.28 -15.99 -8.43
CA ALA A 207 -5.51 -15.03 -7.65
C ALA A 207 -4.06 -14.91 -8.15
N LEU A 208 -3.39 -16.04 -8.42
CA LEU A 208 -2.04 -16.03 -9.00
C LEU A 208 -1.99 -15.32 -10.33
N ARG A 209 -2.95 -15.58 -11.23
CA ARG A 209 -3.00 -14.95 -12.55
C ARG A 209 -3.14 -13.43 -12.47
N HIS A 210 -3.91 -12.93 -11.50
CA HIS A 210 -4.07 -11.50 -11.23
C HIS A 210 -2.80 -10.88 -10.59
N LEU A 211 -2.03 -11.67 -9.84
CA LEU A 211 -0.80 -11.20 -9.18
C LEU A 211 0.38 -11.06 -10.15
N ILE A 212 0.44 -11.81 -11.25
CA ILE A 212 1.62 -11.83 -12.14
C ILE A 212 2.01 -10.43 -12.64
N ALA A 213 1.07 -9.66 -13.16
CA ALA A 213 1.39 -8.34 -13.72
C ALA A 213 1.88 -7.32 -12.66
N PRO A 214 1.19 -7.17 -11.51
CA PRO A 214 1.70 -6.36 -10.39
C PRO A 214 3.04 -6.85 -9.84
N VAL A 215 3.25 -8.16 -9.72
CA VAL A 215 4.50 -8.76 -9.25
C VAL A 215 5.65 -8.41 -10.18
N ILE A 216 5.48 -8.56 -11.49
CA ILE A 216 6.49 -8.19 -12.49
C ILE A 216 6.76 -6.68 -12.46
N THR A 217 5.73 -5.87 -12.15
CA THR A 217 5.89 -4.41 -12.08
C THR A 217 6.74 -3.98 -10.89
N LEU A 218 6.72 -4.75 -9.80
CA LEU A 218 7.50 -4.48 -8.58
C LEU A 218 8.88 -5.15 -8.56
N ALA A 219 9.15 -6.08 -9.47
CA ALA A 219 10.30 -6.99 -9.42
C ALA A 219 11.51 -6.55 -10.26
#